data_AF-A0A6I4II50-F1
#
_entry.id   AF-A0A6I4II50-F1
#
_cell.length_a   1.000
_cell.length_b   1.000
_cell.length_c   1.000
_cell.angle_alpha   90.00
_cell.angle_beta   90.00
_cell.angle_gamma   90.00
#
_symmetry.space_group_name_H-M   'P 1'
#
loop_
_entity.id
_entity.type
_entity.pdbx_description
1 polymer ?
#
loop_
_entity_poly.entity_id
_entity_poly.type
_entity_poly.pdbx_seq_one_letter_code
_entity_poly.pdbx_strand_id
1 'polypeptide(L)'
;MKQILSILVLSFMFSVSSFAQEKSFAKFDREQMIKDTNEMVTYLELDNNFKQSLFQLVDMRIESVGTATNLEEAKKINSQFNNKILAGLSKEKREKLLENKALHKKIILEL
;
A
#
# COMPACT_ATOMS: atom_id res chain seq x y z
N MET A 1 5.65 -53.61 2.74
CA MET A 1 4.95 -52.78 1.73
C MET A 1 3.78 -51.93 2.27
N LYS A 2 3.34 -52.06 3.53
CA LYS A 2 2.24 -51.23 4.08
C LYS A 2 2.70 -49.89 4.71
N GLN A 3 3.98 -49.79 5.12
CA GLN A 3 4.50 -48.61 5.82
C GLN A 3 4.95 -47.46 4.89
N ILE A 4 5.30 -47.76 3.63
CA ILE A 4 5.68 -46.74 2.64
C ILE A 4 4.46 -45.92 2.21
N LEU A 5 3.28 -46.57 2.15
CA LEU A 5 2.03 -45.91 1.78
C LEU A 5 1.62 -44.83 2.80
N SER A 6 1.87 -45.05 4.08
CA SER A 6 1.53 -44.10 5.15
C SER A 6 2.39 -42.83 5.13
N ILE A 7 3.65 -42.94 4.71
CA ILE A 7 4.57 -41.79 4.58
C ILE A 7 4.18 -40.89 3.40
N LEU A 8 3.68 -41.49 2.31
CA LEU A 8 3.23 -40.75 1.13
C LEU A 8 1.91 -39.98 1.38
N VAL A 9 1.02 -40.52 2.21
CA VAL A 9 -0.23 -39.84 2.59
C VAL A 9 0.03 -38.70 3.58
N LEU A 10 0.95 -38.87 4.54
CA LEU A 10 1.31 -37.79 5.47
C LEU A 10 1.97 -36.59 4.78
N SER A 11 2.77 -36.82 3.74
CA SER A 11 3.44 -35.73 3.00
C SER A 11 2.48 -34.91 2.13
N PHE A 12 1.37 -35.51 1.66
CA PHE A 12 0.30 -34.80 0.95
C PHE A 12 -0.53 -33.87 1.85
N MET A 13 -0.67 -34.17 3.15
CA MET A 13 -1.44 -33.31 4.06
C MET A 13 -0.72 -32.00 4.42
N PHE A 14 0.61 -31.95 4.37
CA PHE A 14 1.37 -30.70 4.58
C PHE A 14 1.43 -29.80 3.34
N SER A 15 1.11 -30.31 2.15
CA SER A 15 1.13 -29.50 0.92
C SER A 15 -0.09 -28.60 0.78
N VAL A 16 -1.22 -28.95 1.42
CA VAL A 16 -2.49 -28.23 1.29
C VAL A 16 -2.61 -27.07 2.28
N SER A 17 -1.85 -27.07 3.38
CA SER A 17 -1.86 -25.99 4.38
C SER A 17 -1.08 -24.74 3.96
N SER A 18 -0.29 -24.79 2.88
CA SER A 18 0.48 -23.63 2.40
C SER A 18 -0.31 -22.69 1.48
N PHE A 19 -1.50 -23.08 1.02
CA PHE A 19 -2.32 -22.30 0.10
C PHE A 19 -3.35 -21.37 0.78
N ALA A 20 -3.45 -21.41 2.12
CA ALA A 20 -4.38 -20.55 2.88
C ALA A 20 -3.74 -19.27 3.44
N GLN A 21 -2.46 -19.00 3.12
CA GLN A 21 -1.75 -17.79 3.54
C GLN A 21 -1.69 -16.72 2.43
N GLU A 22 -2.69 -16.67 1.56
CA GLU A 22 -3.08 -15.47 0.83
C GLU A 22 -4.19 -14.80 1.66
N LYS A 23 -4.29 -13.50 1.95
CA LYS A 23 -3.78 -12.28 1.34
C LYS A 23 -4.03 -11.18 2.38
N SER A 24 -2.99 -10.56 2.90
CA SER A 24 -3.13 -9.24 3.51
C SER A 24 -1.89 -8.45 3.12
N PHE A 25 -1.79 -8.16 1.83
CA PHE A 25 -0.72 -7.33 1.29
C PHE A 25 -0.93 -5.90 1.81
N ALA A 26 -0.29 -5.60 2.95
CA ALA A 26 -0.43 -4.40 3.77
C ALA A 26 -1.86 -4.02 4.17
N LYS A 27 -2.19 -4.17 5.46
CA LYS A 27 -3.30 -3.42 6.04
C LYS A 27 -2.87 -1.96 6.13
N PHE A 28 -3.24 -1.18 5.13
CA PHE A 28 -3.20 0.25 5.25
C PHE A 28 -4.17 0.67 6.35
N ASP A 29 -3.66 1.30 7.39
CA ASP A 29 -4.46 1.97 8.40
C ASP A 29 -4.94 3.30 7.81
N ARG A 30 -6.24 3.36 7.50
CA ARG A 30 -6.88 4.55 6.95
C ARG A 30 -6.68 5.77 7.84
N GLU A 31 -6.82 5.63 9.15
CA GLU A 31 -6.70 6.76 10.07
C GLU A 31 -5.27 7.31 10.06
N GLN A 32 -4.29 6.42 10.04
CA GLN A 32 -2.89 6.82 9.96
C GLN A 32 -2.57 7.51 8.62
N MET A 33 -3.03 6.96 7.50
CA MET A 33 -2.81 7.58 6.18
C MET A 33 -3.49 8.94 6.04
N ILE A 34 -4.68 9.13 6.62
CA ILE A 34 -5.35 10.43 6.64
C ILE A 34 -4.60 11.42 7.53
N LYS A 35 -4.05 10.99 8.67
CA LYS A 35 -3.20 11.84 9.53
C LYS A 35 -1.93 12.27 8.78
N ASP A 36 -1.24 11.33 8.16
CA ASP A 36 -0.02 11.61 7.39
C ASP A 36 -0.31 12.54 6.20
N THR A 37 -1.45 12.36 5.53
CA THR A 37 -1.88 13.25 4.45
C THR A 37 -2.22 14.66 4.96
N ASN A 38 -2.83 14.79 6.15
CA ASN A 38 -3.03 16.09 6.79
C ASN A 38 -1.70 16.78 7.13
N GLU A 39 -0.73 16.02 7.62
CA GLU A 39 0.62 16.51 7.91
C GLU A 39 1.27 17.04 6.62
N MET A 40 1.15 16.30 5.51
CA MET A 40 1.64 16.75 4.20
C MET A 40 0.94 18.00 3.69
N VAL A 41 -0.39 18.05 3.76
CA VAL A 41 -1.18 19.22 3.34
C VAL A 41 -0.77 20.48 4.10
N THR A 42 -0.54 20.34 5.41
CA THR A 42 -0.11 21.45 6.27
C THR A 42 1.31 21.87 5.93
N TYR A 43 2.23 20.92 5.79
CA TYR A 43 3.64 21.19 5.50
C TYR A 43 3.86 21.83 4.11
N LEU A 44 3.08 21.41 3.12
CA LEU A 44 3.16 21.92 1.75
C LEU A 44 2.21 23.09 1.47
N GLU A 45 1.46 23.57 2.47
CA GLU A 45 0.50 24.67 2.34
C GLU A 45 -0.42 24.46 1.13
N LEU A 46 -1.08 23.28 1.11
CA LEU A 46 -2.03 22.92 0.05
C LEU A 46 -3.40 23.51 0.36
N ASP A 47 -4.10 23.96 -0.67
CA ASP A 47 -5.45 24.48 -0.51
C ASP A 47 -6.45 23.37 -0.14
N ASN A 48 -7.62 23.79 0.35
CA ASN A 48 -8.67 22.87 0.81
C ASN A 48 -9.23 21.98 -0.30
N ASN A 49 -9.25 22.44 -1.55
CA ASN A 49 -9.75 21.62 -2.66
C ASN A 49 -8.77 20.48 -2.95
N PHE A 50 -7.48 20.80 -3.02
CA PHE A 50 -6.42 19.82 -3.20
C PHE A 50 -6.35 18.83 -2.04
N LYS A 51 -6.56 19.30 -0.79
CA LYS A 51 -6.68 18.45 0.40
C LYS A 51 -7.76 17.38 0.24
N GLN A 52 -8.96 17.74 -0.22
CA GLN A 52 -10.05 16.78 -0.41
C GLN A 52 -9.71 15.76 -1.51
N SER A 53 -9.11 16.21 -2.62
CA SER A 53 -8.67 15.30 -3.68
C SER A 53 -7.60 14.31 -3.19
N LEU A 54 -6.70 14.74 -2.31
CA LEU A 54 -5.70 13.84 -1.71
C LEU A 54 -6.34 12.79 -0.79
N PHE A 55 -7.33 13.14 0.02
CA PHE A 55 -8.05 12.17 0.84
C PHE A 55 -8.80 11.15 0.01
N GLN A 56 -9.45 11.58 -1.06
CA GLN A 56 -10.07 10.66 -2.03
C GLN A 56 -9.04 9.72 -2.65
N LEU A 57 -7.85 10.22 -3.01
CA LEU A 57 -6.75 9.38 -3.53
C LEU A 57 -6.28 8.36 -2.49
N VAL A 58 -6.23 8.72 -1.21
CA VAL A 58 -5.89 7.79 -0.12
C VAL A 58 -6.95 6.70 0.02
N ASP A 59 -8.23 7.07 0.03
CA ASP A 59 -9.33 6.11 0.13
C ASP A 59 -9.33 5.14 -1.06
N MET A 60 -9.22 5.66 -2.28
CA MET A 60 -9.12 4.83 -3.48
C MET A 60 -7.88 3.92 -3.47
N ARG A 61 -6.74 4.39 -2.94
CA ARG A 61 -5.53 3.57 -2.79
C ARG A 61 -5.79 2.40 -1.87
N ILE A 62 -6.41 2.65 -0.70
CA ILE A 62 -6.71 1.62 0.29
C ILE A 62 -7.63 0.56 -0.31
N GLU A 63 -8.70 0.98 -0.96
CA GLU A 63 -9.63 0.08 -1.64
C GLU A 63 -8.93 -0.72 -2.75
N SER A 64 -8.21 -0.05 -3.65
CA SER A 64 -7.59 -0.70 -4.81
C SER A 64 -6.51 -1.70 -4.40
N VAL A 65 -5.66 -1.36 -3.43
CA VAL A 65 -4.64 -2.29 -2.91
C VAL A 65 -5.30 -3.44 -2.15
N GLY A 66 -6.38 -3.17 -1.41
CA GLY A 66 -7.16 -4.21 -0.73
C GLY A 66 -7.83 -5.21 -1.68
N THR A 67 -8.11 -4.81 -2.93
CA THR A 67 -8.66 -5.70 -3.97
C THR A 67 -7.61 -6.45 -4.79
N ALA A 68 -6.31 -6.22 -4.57
CA ALA A 68 -5.25 -6.81 -5.38
C ALA A 68 -5.18 -8.35 -5.22
N THR A 69 -4.97 -9.03 -6.34
CA THR A 69 -4.93 -10.51 -6.41
C THR A 69 -3.54 -11.09 -6.17
N ASN A 70 -2.50 -10.27 -6.02
CA ASN A 70 -1.15 -10.70 -5.63
C ASN A 70 -0.30 -9.49 -5.20
N LEU A 71 0.88 -9.75 -4.62
CA LEU A 71 1.78 -8.72 -4.13
C LEU A 71 2.29 -7.80 -5.25
N GLU A 72 2.56 -8.35 -6.43
CA GLU A 72 3.08 -7.57 -7.56
C GLU A 72 2.04 -6.57 -8.06
N GLU A 73 0.78 -6.99 -8.15
CA GLU A 73 -0.35 -6.14 -8.46
C GLU A 73 -0.56 -5.06 -7.39
N ALA A 74 -0.49 -5.42 -6.10
CA ALA A 74 -0.57 -4.46 -5.00
C ALA A 74 0.53 -3.38 -5.09
N LYS A 75 1.78 -3.80 -5.34
CA LYS A 75 2.92 -2.88 -5.57
C LYS A 75 2.68 -1.97 -6.76
N LYS A 76 2.18 -2.52 -7.88
CA LYS A 76 1.87 -1.75 -9.09
C LYS A 76 0.79 -0.71 -8.85
N ILE A 77 -0.32 -1.10 -8.22
CA ILE A 77 -1.42 -0.19 -7.85
C ILE A 77 -0.89 0.91 -6.94
N ASN A 78 -0.18 0.55 -5.87
CA ASN A 78 0.37 1.54 -4.93
C ASN A 78 1.35 2.52 -5.61
N SER A 79 2.21 2.03 -6.51
CA SER A 79 3.11 2.85 -7.32
C SER A 79 2.35 3.83 -8.23
N GLN A 80 1.25 3.40 -8.85
CA GLN A 80 0.38 4.30 -9.62
C GLN A 80 -0.18 5.43 -8.75
N PHE A 81 -0.61 5.13 -7.52
CA PHE A 81 -1.05 6.17 -6.60
C PHE A 81 0.09 7.08 -6.12
N ASN A 82 1.31 6.55 -5.92
CA ASN A 82 2.48 7.38 -5.59
C ASN A 82 2.71 8.42 -6.70
N ASN A 83 2.66 7.96 -7.96
CA ASN A 83 2.80 8.82 -9.12
C ASN A 83 1.67 9.84 -9.23
N LYS A 84 0.42 9.47 -8.96
CA LYS A 84 -0.73 10.40 -8.98
C LYS A 84 -0.56 11.51 -7.93
N ILE A 85 -0.15 11.17 -6.71
CA ILE A 85 0.08 12.14 -5.64
C ILE A 85 1.19 13.11 -6.06
N LEU A 86 2.33 12.60 -6.54
CA LEU A 86 3.45 13.44 -6.99
C LEU A 86 3.12 14.29 -8.23
N ALA A 87 2.32 13.77 -9.14
CA ALA A 87 1.88 14.50 -10.34
C ALA A 87 0.95 15.67 -10.00
N GLY A 88 0.17 15.55 -8.93
CA GLY A 88 -0.68 16.64 -8.44
C GLY A 88 0.11 17.78 -7.78
N LEU A 89 1.35 17.54 -7.36
CA LEU A 89 2.19 18.55 -6.73
C LEU A 89 2.99 19.36 -7.77
N SER A 90 3.14 20.66 -7.52
CA SER A 90 4.08 21.50 -8.27
C SER A 90 5.53 21.03 -8.04
N LYS A 91 6.44 21.41 -8.94
CA LYS A 91 7.87 21.05 -8.80
C LYS A 91 8.45 21.48 -7.45
N GLU A 92 8.18 22.72 -7.04
CA GLU A 92 8.61 23.27 -5.75
C GLU A 92 8.06 22.46 -4.57
N LYS A 93 6.77 22.09 -4.59
CA LYS A 93 6.14 21.31 -3.52
C LYS A 93 6.68 19.86 -3.47
N ARG A 94 7.05 19.29 -4.61
CA ARG A 94 7.73 17.99 -4.66
C ARG A 94 9.13 18.06 -4.04
N GLU A 95 9.90 19.09 -4.36
CA GLU A 95 11.24 19.30 -3.81
C GLU A 95 11.16 19.50 -2.29
N LYS A 96 10.23 20.34 -1.81
CA LYS A 96 9.96 20.53 -0.38
C LYS A 96 9.58 19.21 0.31
N LEU A 97 8.73 18.37 -0.32
CA LEU A 97 8.39 17.06 0.22
C LEU A 97 9.61 16.12 0.30
N LEU A 98 10.50 16.14 -0.70
CA LEU A 98 11.73 15.34 -0.74
C LEU A 98 12.74 15.74 0.35
N GLU A 99 12.81 17.03 0.68
CA GLU A 99 13.63 17.54 1.80
C GLU A 99 13.17 16.94 3.14
N ASN A 100 11.86 16.79 3.34
CA ASN A 100 11.30 16.10 4.49
C ASN A 100 11.21 14.58 4.25
N LYS A 101 12.35 13.89 4.35
CA LYS A 101 12.46 12.44 4.13
C LYS A 101 11.50 11.60 4.99
N ALA A 102 11.20 12.04 6.21
CA ALA A 102 10.29 11.33 7.10
C ALA A 102 8.86 11.38 6.56
N LEU A 103 8.38 12.57 6.21
CA LEU A 103 7.06 12.77 5.62
C LEU A 103 6.96 12.12 4.23
N HIS A 104 8.01 12.22 3.41
CA HIS A 104 8.07 11.55 2.12
C HIS A 104 7.82 10.05 2.24
N LYS A 105 8.46 9.36 3.19
CA LYS A 105 8.28 7.91 3.41
C LYS A 105 6.88 7.54 3.90
N LYS A 106 6.21 8.43 4.63
CA LYS A 106 4.82 8.21 5.08
C LYS A 106 3.81 8.30 3.91
N ILE A 107 4.08 9.16 2.94
CA ILE A 107 3.17 9.40 1.80
C ILE A 107 3.46 8.48 0.62
N ILE A 108 4.74 8.35 0.28
CA ILE A 108 5.26 7.50 -0.80
C ILE A 108 5.58 6.15 -0.20
N LEU A 109 4.54 5.32 -0.12
CA LEU A 109 4.63 4.00 0.48
C LEU A 109 5.36 3.05 -0.47
N GLU A 110 6.26 2.24 0.06
CA GLU A 110 6.87 1.11 -0.63
C GLU A 110 6.23 -0.17 -0.06
N LEU A 111 5.56 -0.94 -0.93
CA LEU A 111 5.00 -2.27 -0.62
C LEU A 111 6.00 -3.36 -1.01
#